data_AF-A0A2E7CSQ6-F1
#
_entry.id   AF-A0A2E7CSQ6-F1
#
_cell.length_a   1.000
_cell.length_b   1.000
_cell.length_c   1.000
_cell.angle_alpha   90.00
_cell.angle_beta   90.00
_cell.angle_gamma   90.00
#
_symmetry.space_group_name_H-M   'P 1'
#
loop_
_entity.id
_entity.type
_entity.pdbx_description
1 polymer ?
#
loop_
_entity_poly.entity_id
_entity_poly.type
_entity_poly.pdbx_seq_one_letter_code
_entity_poly.pdbx_strand_id
1 'polypeptide(L)'
;MKLKTHNYSLEKIFSFFILLLTTSSCVVYYTTTEVRTNFQKNINQINKLHQELKSDYNKKTKIYNKLSDHIINPDLDPFKTITTKKKQFDKIYQKITIKKDEIISLKNNFEKLVSGKSKIKSNEPEFVKLKVIKNEMSLKGGEINSLATKYSESSNELGKCIKNSGFSPINKSEFINQIQNNQKSLKSSISDVEKKLNSYKITIENANKSNIINDSIYQLKLNILKEMSSKNELIKTASKNLILFKTEFDNKTKNQEEIWTGENTKSNVAVKKIQNQINRIKTAQKEFSLLVSRLNLLSKDL
;
A
#
# COMPACT_ATOMS: atom_id res chain seq x y z
N MET A 1 24.57 -7.24 103.53
CA MET A 1 24.54 -7.16 102.06
C MET A 1 23.18 -7.70 101.58
N LYS A 2 22.16 -6.83 101.49
CA LYS A 2 20.78 -7.22 101.14
C LYS A 2 20.58 -7.06 99.63
N LEU A 3 20.41 -8.17 98.92
CA LEU A 3 19.99 -8.20 97.53
C LEU A 3 18.53 -7.70 97.45
N LYS A 4 18.32 -6.55 96.80
CA LYS A 4 16.99 -6.09 96.39
C LYS A 4 16.62 -6.80 95.09
N THR A 5 15.66 -7.70 95.17
CA THR A 5 14.97 -8.27 94.01
C THR A 5 14.10 -7.19 93.36
N HIS A 6 14.42 -6.82 92.12
CA HIS A 6 13.56 -5.98 91.29
C HIS A 6 12.43 -6.83 90.72
N ASN A 7 11.24 -6.73 91.33
CA ASN A 7 9.99 -7.17 90.71
C ASN A 7 9.67 -6.21 89.55
N TYR A 8 10.04 -6.59 88.32
CA TYR A 8 9.43 -6.02 87.14
C TYR A 8 7.97 -6.49 87.09
N SER A 9 7.00 -5.57 87.08
CA SER A 9 5.59 -5.93 87.03
C SER A 9 5.31 -6.69 85.73
N LEU A 10 4.65 -7.85 85.83
CA LEU A 10 4.22 -8.66 84.69
C LEU A 10 3.51 -7.82 83.61
N GLU A 11 2.79 -6.78 84.03
CA GLU A 11 2.08 -5.83 83.18
C GLU A 11 2.99 -5.04 82.23
N LYS A 12 4.19 -4.65 82.66
CA LYS A 12 5.15 -3.94 81.80
C LYS A 12 5.80 -4.85 80.77
N ILE A 13 6.03 -6.12 81.12
CA ILE A 13 6.55 -7.14 80.20
C ILE A 13 5.46 -7.53 79.18
N PHE A 14 4.21 -7.66 79.62
CA PHE A 14 3.07 -7.98 78.78
C PHE A 14 2.72 -6.84 77.81
N SER A 15 2.78 -5.58 78.27
CA SER A 15 2.61 -4.39 77.42
C SER A 15 3.71 -4.27 76.36
N PHE A 16 4.96 -4.58 76.70
CA PHE A 16 6.06 -4.61 75.73
C PHE A 16 5.92 -5.74 74.71
N PHE A 17 5.41 -6.92 75.12
CA PHE A 17 5.10 -8.03 74.22
C PHE A 17 3.94 -7.74 73.27
N ILE A 18 2.87 -7.08 73.73
CA ILE A 18 1.74 -6.66 72.89
C ILE A 18 2.17 -5.57 71.89
N LEU A 19 3.05 -4.64 72.30
CA LEU A 19 3.63 -3.63 71.41
C LEU A 19 4.59 -4.26 70.36
N LEU A 20 5.36 -5.29 70.74
CA LEU A 20 6.18 -6.08 69.82
C LEU A 20 5.33 -6.89 68.84
N LEU A 21 4.19 -7.44 69.29
CA LEU A 21 3.26 -8.18 68.44
C LEU A 21 2.51 -7.29 67.42
N THR A 22 2.29 -6.00 67.71
CA THR A 22 1.66 -5.06 66.74
C THR A 22 2.66 -4.40 65.79
N THR A 23 3.97 -4.49 66.07
CA THR A 23 5.04 -4.21 65.07
C THR A 23 5.36 -5.40 64.17
N SER A 24 4.59 -6.50 64.25
CA SER A 24 4.58 -7.54 63.22
C SER A 24 4.02 -6.96 61.93
N SER A 25 4.91 -6.26 61.22
CA SER A 25 4.82 -5.67 59.89
C SER A 25 3.66 -6.25 59.10
N CYS A 26 2.75 -5.41 58.60
CA CYS A 26 1.78 -5.80 57.60
C CYS A 26 2.51 -6.40 56.39
N VAL A 27 2.74 -7.71 56.39
CA VAL A 27 3.39 -8.43 55.30
C VAL A 27 2.37 -8.50 54.18
N VAL A 28 2.48 -7.57 53.24
CA VAL A 28 1.76 -7.63 51.97
C VAL A 28 2.27 -8.85 51.21
N TYR A 29 1.37 -9.61 50.60
CA TYR A 29 1.72 -10.75 49.75
C TYR A 29 1.03 -10.62 48.39
N TYR A 30 1.69 -11.14 47.35
CA TYR A 30 1.08 -11.36 46.05
C TYR A 30 0.80 -12.84 45.87
N THR A 31 -0.40 -13.18 45.38
CA THR A 31 -0.66 -14.53 44.90
C THR A 31 0.01 -14.70 43.54
N THR A 32 0.71 -15.81 43.33
CA THR A 32 1.45 -16.04 42.08
C THR A 32 0.49 -16.20 40.90
N THR A 33 -0.72 -16.73 41.14
CA THR A 33 -1.81 -16.81 40.17
C THR A 33 -2.28 -15.45 39.69
N GLU A 34 -2.48 -14.47 40.58
CA GLU A 34 -2.92 -13.12 40.18
C GLU A 34 -1.87 -12.43 39.31
N VAL A 35 -0.60 -12.49 39.73
CA VAL A 35 0.50 -11.91 38.94
C VAL A 35 0.60 -12.58 37.57
N ARG A 36 0.50 -13.92 37.52
CA ARG A 36 0.50 -14.69 36.26
C ARG A 36 -0.64 -14.26 35.33
N THR A 37 -1.85 -14.12 35.85
CA THR A 37 -3.03 -13.67 35.09
C THR A 37 -2.81 -12.27 34.53
N ASN A 38 -2.26 -11.35 35.33
CA ASN A 38 -1.96 -9.98 34.88
C ASN A 38 -0.89 -9.97 33.77
N PHE A 39 0.21 -10.72 33.94
CA PHE A 39 1.23 -10.86 32.89
C PHE A 39 0.67 -11.49 31.62
N GLN A 40 -0.16 -12.52 31.73
CA GLN A 40 -0.80 -13.14 30.60
C GLN A 40 -1.73 -12.18 29.86
N LYS A 41 -2.51 -11.36 30.59
CA LYS A 41 -3.37 -10.33 30.00
C LYS A 41 -2.57 -9.31 29.19
N ASN A 42 -1.47 -8.79 29.76
CA ASN A 42 -0.58 -7.86 29.07
C ASN A 42 0.03 -8.48 27.80
N ILE A 43 0.51 -9.72 27.90
CA ILE A 43 1.09 -10.45 26.77
C ILE A 43 0.06 -10.72 25.68
N ASN A 44 -1.18 -11.06 26.04
CA ASN A 44 -2.25 -11.26 25.07
C ASN A 44 -2.56 -9.97 24.31
N GLN A 45 -2.59 -8.82 24.98
CA GLN A 45 -2.78 -7.52 24.33
C GLN A 45 -1.64 -7.19 23.37
N ILE A 46 -0.38 -7.37 23.80
CA ILE A 46 0.80 -7.17 22.96
C ILE A 46 0.80 -8.11 21.75
N ASN A 47 0.43 -9.37 21.94
CA ASN A 47 0.34 -10.33 20.85
C ASN A 47 -0.74 -9.94 19.85
N LYS A 48 -1.92 -9.49 20.30
CA LYS A 48 -2.97 -9.01 19.41
C LYS A 48 -2.48 -7.85 18.56
N LEU A 49 -1.90 -6.81 19.19
CA LEU A 49 -1.31 -5.67 18.50
C LEU A 49 -0.24 -6.14 17.49
N HIS A 50 0.69 -7.00 17.90
CA HIS A 50 1.75 -7.50 17.03
C HIS A 50 1.22 -8.24 15.80
N GLN A 51 0.12 -9.01 15.92
CA GLN A 51 -0.50 -9.68 14.78
C GLN A 51 -1.11 -8.68 13.78
N GLU A 52 -1.77 -7.63 14.27
CA GLU A 52 -2.29 -6.55 13.43
C GLU A 52 -1.16 -5.86 12.65
N LEU A 53 -0.08 -5.50 13.36
CA LEU A 53 1.11 -4.90 12.75
C LEU A 53 1.80 -5.85 11.76
N LYS A 54 1.89 -7.14 12.07
CA LYS A 54 2.46 -8.17 11.17
C LYS A 54 1.66 -8.27 9.87
N SER A 55 0.33 -8.23 9.95
CA SER A 55 -0.53 -8.28 8.77
C SER A 55 -0.26 -7.09 7.84
N ASP A 56 -0.24 -5.86 8.38
CA ASP A 56 0.11 -4.67 7.62
C ASP A 56 1.54 -4.73 7.06
N TYR A 57 2.51 -5.14 7.89
CA TYR A 57 3.91 -5.30 7.49
C TYR A 57 4.07 -6.21 6.28
N ASN A 58 3.41 -7.38 6.31
CA ASN A 58 3.44 -8.33 5.21
C ASN A 58 2.80 -7.75 3.94
N LYS A 59 1.68 -7.03 4.08
CA LYS A 59 1.01 -6.37 2.95
C LYS A 59 1.91 -5.31 2.30
N LYS A 60 2.48 -4.40 3.09
CA LYS A 60 3.38 -3.34 2.59
C LYS A 60 4.66 -3.91 1.99
N THR A 61 5.26 -4.92 2.62
CA THR A 61 6.45 -5.59 2.10
C THR A 61 6.17 -6.31 0.79
N LYS A 62 5.02 -6.99 0.65
CA LYS A 62 4.61 -7.61 -0.61
C LYS A 62 4.47 -6.58 -1.74
N ILE A 63 3.85 -5.43 -1.47
CA ILE A 63 3.72 -4.34 -2.44
C ILE A 63 5.10 -3.80 -2.84
N TYR A 64 5.97 -3.51 -1.86
CA TYR A 64 7.32 -3.03 -2.12
C TYR A 64 8.14 -4.01 -2.97
N ASN A 65 8.13 -5.30 -2.61
CA ASN A 65 8.90 -6.31 -3.34
C ASN A 65 8.40 -6.45 -4.78
N LYS A 66 7.08 -6.52 -4.97
CA LYS A 66 6.48 -6.54 -6.31
C LYS A 66 6.91 -5.33 -7.15
N LEU A 67 6.90 -4.13 -6.58
CA LEU A 67 7.39 -2.94 -7.28
C LEU A 67 8.89 -3.07 -7.59
N SER A 68 9.70 -3.42 -6.60
CA SER A 68 11.16 -3.59 -6.71
C SER A 68 11.56 -4.52 -7.85
N ASP A 69 10.84 -5.63 -8.02
CA ASP A 69 11.10 -6.63 -9.08
C ASP A 69 10.96 -6.05 -10.49
N HIS A 70 10.25 -4.93 -10.64
CA HIS A 70 9.99 -4.27 -11.92
C HIS A 70 10.89 -3.06 -12.18
N ILE A 71 11.67 -2.60 -11.20
CA ILE A 71 12.58 -1.47 -11.33
C ILE A 71 13.81 -1.86 -12.15
N ILE A 72 14.30 -0.94 -12.98
CA ILE A 72 15.54 -1.10 -13.75
C ILE A 72 16.73 -0.64 -12.89
N ASN A 73 16.71 0.60 -12.39
CA ASN A 73 17.76 1.16 -11.56
C ASN A 73 17.23 1.54 -10.16
N PRO A 74 17.62 0.85 -9.08
CA PRO A 74 17.11 1.12 -7.74
C PRO A 74 17.60 2.43 -7.12
N ASP A 75 18.64 3.05 -7.66
CA ASP A 75 19.27 4.26 -7.10
C ASP A 75 18.68 5.56 -7.66
N LEU A 76 17.67 5.47 -8.54
CA LEU A 76 16.97 6.63 -9.07
C LEU A 76 15.70 6.93 -8.28
N ASP A 77 15.43 8.21 -8.09
CA ASP A 77 14.15 8.67 -7.59
C ASP A 77 13.04 8.43 -8.63
N PRO A 78 11.80 8.15 -8.18
CA PRO A 78 11.35 8.15 -6.78
C PRO A 78 11.59 6.83 -6.02
N PHE A 79 12.11 5.78 -6.67
CA PHE A 79 12.26 4.47 -6.05
C PHE A 79 13.28 4.45 -4.91
N LYS A 80 14.41 5.16 -5.05
CA LYS A 80 15.40 5.36 -3.97
C LYS A 80 14.76 5.89 -2.69
N THR A 81 13.91 6.90 -2.81
CA THR A 81 13.15 7.46 -1.68
C THR A 81 12.21 6.41 -1.06
N ILE A 82 11.49 5.63 -1.88
CA ILE A 82 10.63 4.52 -1.40
C ILE A 82 11.45 3.50 -0.61
N THR A 83 12.62 3.08 -1.11
CA THR A 83 13.51 2.13 -0.44
C THR A 83 14.00 2.67 0.91
N THR A 84 14.29 3.98 1.00
CA THR A 84 14.67 4.61 2.27
C THR A 84 13.54 4.55 3.29
N LYS A 85 12.29 4.85 2.87
CA LYS A 85 11.11 4.73 3.73
C LYS A 85 10.82 3.28 4.13
N LYS A 86 11.03 2.31 3.23
CA LYS A 86 10.92 0.88 3.53
C LYS A 86 11.91 0.44 4.61
N LYS A 87 13.16 0.88 4.54
CA LYS A 87 14.18 0.57 5.59
C LYS A 87 13.79 1.12 6.96
N GLN A 88 13.22 2.34 7.02
CA GLN A 88 12.73 2.93 8.27
C GLN A 88 11.57 2.12 8.85
N PHE A 89 10.60 1.75 8.00
CA PHE A 89 9.47 0.91 8.33
C PHE A 89 9.91 -0.45 8.91
N ASP A 90 10.87 -1.13 8.26
CA ASP A 90 11.41 -2.42 8.69
C ASP A 90 12.08 -2.33 10.05
N LYS A 91 12.90 -1.29 10.25
CA LYS A 91 13.60 -1.05 11.51
C LYS A 91 12.63 -0.89 12.68
N ILE A 92 11.51 -0.20 12.49
CA ILE A 92 10.51 -0.01 13.55
C ILE A 92 9.80 -1.33 13.86
N TYR A 93 9.39 -2.08 12.83
CA TYR A 93 8.74 -3.39 13.01
C TYR A 93 9.64 -4.40 13.76
N GLN A 94 10.93 -4.45 13.41
CA GLN A 94 11.92 -5.28 14.10
C GLN A 94 12.06 -4.89 15.58
N LYS A 95 12.12 -3.58 15.89
CA LYS A 95 12.17 -3.09 17.28
C LYS A 95 10.96 -3.54 18.10
N ILE A 96 9.75 -3.49 17.54
CA ILE A 96 8.54 -3.97 18.22
C ILE A 96 8.63 -5.47 18.50
N THR A 97 9.11 -6.25 17.53
CA THR A 97 9.27 -7.71 17.68
C THR A 97 10.25 -8.06 18.79
N ILE A 98 11.42 -7.41 18.81
CA ILE A 98 12.42 -7.58 19.88
C ILE A 98 11.82 -7.25 21.25
N LYS A 99 11.09 -6.12 21.37
CA LYS A 99 10.47 -5.71 22.64
C LYS A 99 9.39 -6.66 23.14
N LYS A 100 8.60 -7.23 22.22
CA LYS A 100 7.66 -8.29 22.54
C LYS A 100 8.39 -9.51 23.12
N ASP A 101 9.48 -9.93 22.50
CA ASP A 101 10.24 -11.11 22.95
C ASP A 101 10.91 -10.87 24.31
N GLU A 102 11.38 -9.64 24.59
CA GLU A 102 11.86 -9.23 25.91
C GLU A 102 10.76 -9.37 26.99
N ILE A 103 9.50 -9.00 26.69
CA ILE A 103 8.37 -9.15 27.62
C ILE A 103 8.03 -10.63 27.88
N ILE A 104 8.11 -11.48 26.85
CA ILE A 104 7.95 -12.93 27.00
C ILE A 104 9.07 -13.50 27.89
N SER A 105 10.30 -13.04 27.71
CA SER A 105 11.43 -13.42 28.57
C SER A 105 11.20 -13.03 30.04
N LEU A 106 10.66 -11.83 30.30
CA LEU A 106 10.29 -11.39 31.65
C LEU A 106 9.23 -12.28 32.30
N LYS A 107 8.24 -12.73 31.52
CA LYS A 107 7.27 -13.72 32.01
C LYS A 107 7.96 -15.03 32.39
N ASN A 108 8.87 -15.53 31.55
CA ASN A 108 9.60 -16.76 31.83
C ASN A 108 10.48 -16.63 33.09
N ASN A 109 11.09 -15.46 33.30
CA ASN A 109 11.84 -15.16 34.53
C ASN A 109 10.94 -15.15 35.76
N PHE A 110 9.71 -14.63 35.64
CA PHE A 110 8.72 -14.71 36.70
C PHE A 110 8.34 -16.16 37.02
N GLU A 111 8.06 -17.00 36.01
CA GLU A 111 7.72 -18.41 36.25
C GLU A 111 8.84 -19.16 36.96
N LYS A 112 10.11 -18.88 36.62
CA LYS A 112 11.27 -19.44 37.35
C LYS A 112 11.33 -18.96 38.80
N LEU A 113 11.07 -17.67 39.04
CA LEU A 113 11.08 -17.06 40.38
C LEU A 113 10.03 -17.68 41.32
N VAL A 114 8.88 -18.07 40.77
CA VAL A 114 7.72 -18.56 41.55
C VAL A 114 7.54 -20.08 41.51
N SER A 115 8.50 -20.81 40.96
CA SER A 115 8.40 -22.27 40.86
C SER A 115 8.11 -22.92 42.22
N GLY A 116 7.03 -23.70 42.30
CA GLY A 116 6.56 -24.32 43.54
C GLY A 116 5.94 -23.38 44.58
N LYS A 117 5.81 -22.07 44.28
CA LYS A 117 5.28 -21.05 45.22
C LYS A 117 3.88 -20.60 44.84
N SER A 118 2.97 -20.55 45.81
CA SER A 118 1.61 -20.00 45.65
C SER A 118 1.51 -18.51 46.02
N LYS A 119 2.45 -18.00 46.83
CA LYS A 119 2.51 -16.62 47.29
C LYS A 119 3.96 -16.13 47.35
N ILE A 120 4.17 -14.83 47.18
CA ILE A 120 5.43 -14.13 47.49
C ILE A 120 5.13 -13.06 48.55
N LYS A 121 5.89 -13.07 49.65
CA LYS A 121 5.71 -12.13 50.76
C LYS A 121 6.66 -10.95 50.63
N SER A 122 6.24 -9.77 51.09
CA SER A 122 7.01 -8.52 50.97
C SER A 122 8.37 -8.50 51.67
N ASN A 123 8.59 -9.39 52.64
CA ASN A 123 9.86 -9.57 53.34
C ASN A 123 10.77 -10.65 52.71
N GLU A 124 10.34 -11.31 51.62
CA GLU A 124 11.15 -12.30 50.90
C GLU A 124 12.01 -11.62 49.82
N PRO A 125 13.25 -12.09 49.57
CA PRO A 125 14.12 -11.53 48.52
C PRO A 125 13.50 -11.64 47.12
N GLU A 126 12.64 -12.62 46.88
CA GLU A 126 11.87 -12.76 45.64
C GLU A 126 10.90 -11.61 45.40
N PHE A 127 10.44 -10.92 46.44
CA PHE A 127 9.56 -9.76 46.29
C PHE A 127 10.25 -8.59 45.58
N VAL A 128 11.54 -8.39 45.87
CA VAL A 128 12.36 -7.38 45.18
C VAL A 128 12.50 -7.73 43.70
N LYS A 129 12.80 -9.00 43.38
CA LYS A 129 12.89 -9.50 42.00
C LYS A 129 11.55 -9.37 41.25
N LEU A 130 10.43 -9.68 41.91
CA LEU A 130 9.10 -9.51 41.35
C LEU A 130 8.82 -8.04 41.01
N LYS A 131 9.18 -7.09 41.89
CA LYS A 131 9.02 -5.66 41.61
C LYS A 131 9.81 -5.23 40.38
N VAL A 132 11.05 -5.68 40.24
CA VAL A 132 11.88 -5.41 39.05
C VAL A 132 11.21 -5.94 37.78
N ILE A 133 10.76 -7.20 37.78
CA ILE A 133 10.08 -7.80 36.62
C ILE A 133 8.81 -7.02 36.25
N LYS A 134 7.97 -6.64 37.24
CA LYS A 134 6.75 -5.85 37.02
C LYS A 134 7.08 -4.48 36.39
N ASN A 135 8.09 -3.80 36.92
CA ASN A 135 8.52 -2.48 36.43
C ASN A 135 9.06 -2.57 34.99
N GLU A 136 9.93 -3.53 34.72
CA GLU A 136 10.47 -3.72 33.36
C GLU A 136 9.39 -4.10 32.36
N MET A 137 8.43 -4.94 32.75
CA MET A 137 7.31 -5.31 31.87
C MET A 137 6.43 -4.11 31.55
N SER A 138 6.16 -3.25 32.54
CA SER A 138 5.40 -2.01 32.34
C SER A 138 6.15 -1.03 31.42
N LEU A 139 7.45 -0.84 31.65
CA LEU A 139 8.29 0.05 30.85
C LEU A 139 8.35 -0.40 29.39
N LYS A 140 8.65 -1.70 29.14
CA LYS A 140 8.70 -2.25 27.78
C LYS A 140 7.32 -2.23 27.10
N GLY A 141 6.24 -2.45 27.86
CA GLY A 141 4.87 -2.29 27.36
C GLY A 141 4.58 -0.85 26.89
N GLY A 142 5.03 0.15 27.65
CA GLY A 142 4.98 1.56 27.26
C GLY A 142 5.80 1.87 26.01
N GLU A 143 7.01 1.30 25.90
CA GLU A 143 7.86 1.43 24.70
C GLU A 143 7.18 0.85 23.45
N ILE A 144 6.48 -0.28 23.56
CA ILE A 144 5.72 -0.87 22.45
C ILE A 144 4.64 0.08 21.96
N ASN A 145 3.90 0.74 22.86
CA ASN A 145 2.87 1.71 22.47
C ASN A 145 3.47 2.88 21.69
N SER A 146 4.61 3.43 22.15
CA SER A 146 5.31 4.50 21.43
C SER A 146 5.82 4.04 20.06
N LEU A 147 6.37 2.82 19.98
CA LEU A 147 6.82 2.25 18.71
C LEU A 147 5.65 1.95 17.75
N ALA A 148 4.48 1.58 18.25
CA ALA A 148 3.29 1.34 17.44
C ALA A 148 2.78 2.62 16.75
N THR A 149 2.84 3.77 17.44
CA THR A 149 2.56 5.08 16.83
C THR A 149 3.54 5.38 15.71
N LYS A 150 4.85 5.26 15.97
CA LYS A 150 5.91 5.47 14.96
C LYS A 150 5.80 4.50 13.78
N TYR A 151 5.39 3.26 14.04
CA TYR A 151 5.13 2.27 13.01
C TYR A 151 4.01 2.74 12.09
N SER A 152 2.90 3.22 12.67
CA SER A 152 1.73 3.67 11.92
C SER A 152 2.07 4.87 11.03
N GLU A 153 2.83 5.83 11.55
CA GLU A 153 3.39 6.95 10.79
C GLU A 153 4.25 6.45 9.62
N SER A 154 5.23 5.58 9.89
CA SER A 154 6.14 5.06 8.87
C SER A 154 5.42 4.20 7.81
N SER A 155 4.43 3.41 8.20
CA SER A 155 3.57 2.61 7.29
C SER A 155 2.78 3.52 6.33
N ASN A 156 2.23 4.60 6.88
CA ASN A 156 1.48 5.60 6.12
C ASN A 156 2.39 6.38 5.18
N GLU A 157 3.57 6.80 5.64
CA GLU A 157 4.57 7.47 4.80
C GLU A 157 5.03 6.59 3.64
N LEU A 158 5.35 5.32 3.90
CA LEU A 158 5.71 4.36 2.84
C LEU A 158 4.56 4.21 1.83
N GLY A 159 3.33 4.06 2.32
CA GLY A 159 2.14 3.97 1.46
C GLY A 159 1.92 5.21 0.59
N LYS A 160 2.06 6.40 1.18
CA LYS A 160 1.95 7.67 0.45
C LYS A 160 3.07 7.83 -0.58
N CYS A 161 4.30 7.48 -0.21
CA CYS A 161 5.45 7.56 -1.10
C CYS A 161 5.27 6.68 -2.34
N ILE A 162 4.81 5.43 -2.16
CA ILE A 162 4.48 4.54 -3.28
C ILE A 162 3.32 5.13 -4.11
N LYS A 163 2.22 5.56 -3.47
CA LYS A 163 1.04 6.09 -4.18
C LYS A 163 1.37 7.31 -5.05
N ASN A 164 2.25 8.20 -4.59
CA ASN A 164 2.57 9.47 -5.25
C ASN A 164 3.80 9.39 -6.17
N SER A 165 4.39 8.20 -6.33
CA SER A 165 5.60 7.99 -7.11
C SER A 165 5.40 7.96 -8.63
N GLY A 166 4.15 7.91 -9.10
CA GLY A 166 3.84 7.64 -10.50
C GLY A 166 4.00 6.16 -10.90
N PHE A 167 4.42 5.29 -9.99
CA PHE A 167 4.34 3.85 -10.18
C PHE A 167 2.90 3.37 -10.01
N SER A 168 2.45 2.49 -10.89
CA SER A 168 1.11 1.91 -10.80
C SER A 168 1.09 0.46 -11.28
N PRO A 169 0.44 -0.45 -10.53
CA PRO A 169 0.20 -1.80 -10.99
C PRO A 169 -0.91 -1.79 -12.04
N ILE A 170 -0.74 -2.58 -13.08
CA ILE A 170 -1.79 -2.88 -14.05
C ILE A 170 -2.07 -4.39 -14.02
N ASN A 171 -3.34 -4.75 -14.07
CA ASN A 171 -3.74 -6.13 -14.32
C ASN A 171 -3.50 -6.43 -15.80
N LYS A 172 -2.64 -7.42 -16.08
CA LYS A 172 -2.24 -7.77 -17.44
C LYS A 172 -3.44 -8.18 -18.29
N SER A 173 -4.26 -9.11 -17.81
CA SER A 173 -5.36 -9.67 -18.60
C SER A 173 -6.40 -8.60 -18.90
N GLU A 174 -6.73 -7.76 -17.92
CA GLU A 174 -7.63 -6.62 -18.11
C GLU A 174 -7.08 -5.63 -19.14
N PHE A 175 -5.82 -5.22 -19.00
CA PHE A 175 -5.17 -4.28 -19.91
C PHE A 175 -5.15 -4.80 -21.36
N ILE A 176 -4.80 -6.08 -21.54
CA ILE A 176 -4.79 -6.75 -22.85
C ILE A 176 -6.20 -6.83 -23.45
N ASN A 177 -7.20 -7.21 -22.65
CA ASN A 177 -8.59 -7.33 -23.09
C ASN A 177 -9.17 -5.97 -23.51
N GLN A 178 -8.89 -4.91 -22.74
CA GLN A 178 -9.31 -3.55 -23.10
C GLN A 178 -8.76 -3.12 -24.46
N ILE A 179 -7.47 -3.38 -24.73
CA ILE A 179 -6.87 -3.07 -26.04
C ILE A 179 -7.56 -3.88 -27.16
N GLN A 180 -7.79 -5.18 -26.97
CA GLN A 180 -8.43 -6.03 -27.96
C GLN A 180 -9.87 -5.60 -28.28
N ASN A 181 -10.66 -5.28 -27.25
CA ASN A 181 -12.04 -4.87 -27.43
C ASN A 181 -12.12 -3.52 -28.16
N ASN A 182 -11.31 -2.54 -27.75
CA ASN A 182 -11.25 -1.25 -28.42
C ASN A 182 -10.79 -1.39 -29.87
N GLN A 183 -9.86 -2.30 -30.15
CA GLN A 183 -9.38 -2.56 -31.50
C GLN A 183 -10.48 -3.16 -32.41
N LYS A 184 -11.31 -4.09 -31.91
CA LYS A 184 -12.44 -4.65 -32.68
C LYS A 184 -13.40 -3.54 -33.09
N SER A 185 -13.82 -2.70 -32.15
CA SER A 185 -14.71 -1.56 -32.40
C SER A 185 -14.08 -0.56 -33.39
N LEU A 186 -12.78 -0.28 -33.25
CA LEU A 186 -12.07 0.63 -34.13
C LEU A 186 -11.98 0.11 -35.56
N LYS A 187 -11.77 -1.20 -35.76
CA LYS A 187 -11.72 -1.82 -37.09
C LYS A 187 -13.03 -1.64 -37.85
N SER A 188 -14.17 -1.89 -37.18
CA SER A 188 -15.49 -1.69 -37.78
C SER A 188 -15.72 -0.21 -38.12
N SER A 189 -15.39 0.69 -37.18
CA SER A 189 -15.55 2.13 -37.39
C SER A 189 -14.72 2.67 -38.57
N ILE A 190 -13.48 2.22 -38.74
CA ILE A 190 -12.63 2.62 -39.89
C ILE A 190 -13.29 2.19 -41.20
N SER A 191 -13.74 0.93 -41.29
CA SER A 191 -14.41 0.40 -42.49
C SER A 191 -15.69 1.18 -42.83
N ASP A 192 -16.50 1.51 -41.83
CA ASP A 192 -17.74 2.26 -42.04
C ASP A 192 -17.45 3.70 -42.49
N VAL A 193 -16.41 4.33 -41.95
CA VAL A 193 -15.94 5.65 -42.39
C VAL A 193 -15.46 5.61 -43.85
N GLU A 194 -14.67 4.61 -44.23
CA GLU A 194 -14.19 4.44 -45.63
C GLU A 194 -15.38 4.33 -46.59
N LYS A 195 -16.39 3.52 -46.26
CA LYS A 195 -17.62 3.40 -47.06
C LYS A 195 -18.35 4.73 -47.19
N LYS A 196 -18.55 5.43 -46.07
CA LYS A 196 -19.23 6.74 -46.07
C LYS A 196 -18.48 7.79 -46.88
N LEU A 197 -17.16 7.88 -46.73
CA LEU A 197 -16.33 8.81 -47.51
C LEU A 197 -16.46 8.56 -49.01
N ASN A 198 -16.44 7.28 -49.44
CA ASN A 198 -16.64 6.93 -50.84
C ASN A 198 -18.05 7.30 -51.34
N SER A 199 -19.10 7.02 -50.58
CA SER A 199 -20.47 7.43 -50.92
C SER A 199 -20.58 8.96 -51.05
N TYR A 200 -20.03 9.72 -50.10
CA TYR A 200 -20.03 11.19 -50.15
C TYR A 200 -19.29 11.74 -51.35
N LYS A 201 -18.14 11.14 -51.69
CA LYS A 201 -17.37 11.52 -52.88
C LYS A 201 -18.20 11.38 -54.15
N ILE A 202 -18.89 10.25 -54.33
CA ILE A 202 -19.78 10.00 -55.48
C ILE A 202 -20.90 11.04 -55.53
N THR A 203 -21.53 11.35 -54.38
CA THR A 203 -22.59 12.37 -54.30
C THR A 203 -22.09 13.76 -54.72
N ILE A 204 -20.90 14.16 -54.27
CA ILE A 204 -20.31 15.46 -54.63
C ILE A 204 -19.92 15.52 -56.11
N GLU A 205 -19.37 14.43 -56.66
CA GLU A 205 -19.05 14.33 -58.09
C GLU A 205 -20.31 14.44 -58.97
N ASN A 206 -21.40 13.77 -58.59
CA ASN A 206 -22.66 13.85 -59.30
C ASN A 206 -23.30 15.24 -59.20
N ALA A 207 -23.27 15.87 -58.02
CA ALA A 207 -23.79 17.22 -57.83
C ALA A 207 -23.05 18.25 -58.69
N ASN A 208 -21.73 18.10 -58.86
CA ASN A 208 -20.95 18.97 -59.74
C ASN A 208 -21.30 18.74 -61.22
N LYS A 209 -21.37 17.48 -61.66
CA LYS A 209 -21.75 17.14 -63.05
C LYS A 209 -23.14 17.63 -63.42
N SER A 210 -24.06 17.64 -62.46
CA SER A 210 -25.43 18.16 -62.63
C SER A 210 -25.56 19.67 -62.41
N ASN A 211 -24.45 20.40 -62.23
CA ASN A 211 -24.42 21.85 -61.94
C ASN A 211 -25.23 22.27 -60.69
N ILE A 212 -25.45 21.36 -59.74
CA ILE A 212 -26.14 21.65 -58.47
C ILE A 212 -25.23 22.44 -57.54
N ILE A 213 -23.92 22.19 -57.59
CA ILE A 213 -22.89 22.96 -56.88
C ILE A 213 -21.91 23.58 -57.88
N ASN A 214 -21.34 24.73 -57.54
CA ASN A 214 -20.29 25.35 -58.33
C ASN A 214 -18.90 24.74 -58.04
N ASP A 215 -17.95 25.02 -58.93
CA ASP A 215 -16.57 24.51 -58.84
C ASP A 215 -15.88 24.86 -57.51
N SER A 216 -16.12 26.06 -56.97
CA SER A 216 -15.49 26.49 -55.71
C SER A 216 -15.96 25.61 -54.53
N ILE A 217 -17.28 25.39 -54.42
CA ILE A 217 -17.88 24.51 -53.40
C ILE A 217 -17.44 23.06 -53.61
N TYR A 218 -17.40 22.59 -54.86
CA TYR A 218 -16.90 21.26 -55.21
C TYR A 218 -15.46 21.03 -54.73
N GLN A 219 -14.55 21.96 -55.05
CA GLN A 219 -13.15 21.87 -54.64
C GLN A 219 -12.98 21.93 -53.11
N LEU A 220 -13.72 22.81 -52.42
CA LEU A 220 -13.71 22.88 -50.95
C LEU A 220 -14.16 21.55 -50.32
N LYS A 221 -15.27 20.98 -50.79
CA LYS A 221 -15.79 19.70 -50.29
C LYS A 221 -14.83 18.54 -50.57
N LEU A 222 -14.24 18.48 -51.76
CA LEU A 222 -13.22 17.49 -52.08
C LEU A 222 -11.97 17.60 -51.19
N ASN A 223 -11.50 18.81 -50.92
CA ASN A 223 -10.35 19.03 -50.03
C ASN A 223 -10.65 18.53 -48.62
N ILE A 224 -11.83 18.83 -48.08
CA ILE A 224 -12.25 18.33 -46.77
C ILE A 224 -12.32 16.78 -46.77
N LEU A 225 -12.88 16.15 -47.80
CA LEU A 225 -12.93 14.68 -47.90
C LEU A 225 -11.52 14.05 -47.99
N LYS A 226 -10.57 14.72 -48.65
CA LYS A 226 -9.17 14.29 -48.72
C LYS A 226 -8.50 14.37 -47.35
N GLU A 227 -8.72 15.45 -46.61
CA GLU A 227 -8.24 15.58 -45.23
C GLU A 227 -8.85 14.51 -44.32
N MET A 228 -10.16 14.26 -44.44
CA MET A 228 -10.84 13.21 -43.67
C MET A 228 -10.27 11.82 -43.97
N SER A 229 -10.05 11.50 -45.24
CA SER A 229 -9.38 10.26 -45.66
C SER A 229 -7.99 10.12 -45.04
N SER A 230 -7.21 11.21 -45.04
CA SER A 230 -5.88 11.24 -44.40
C SER A 230 -5.95 10.96 -42.89
N LYS A 231 -6.90 11.58 -42.17
CA LYS A 231 -7.10 11.30 -40.73
C LYS A 231 -7.53 9.86 -40.48
N ASN A 232 -8.39 9.29 -41.32
CA ASN A 232 -8.80 7.90 -41.21
C ASN A 232 -7.62 6.92 -41.44
N GLU A 233 -6.74 7.20 -42.39
CA GLU A 233 -5.52 6.41 -42.62
C GLU A 233 -4.51 6.51 -41.46
N LEU A 234 -4.40 7.68 -40.81
CA LEU A 234 -3.61 7.81 -39.58
C LEU A 234 -4.16 6.93 -38.45
N ILE A 235 -5.49 6.92 -38.27
CA ILE A 235 -6.16 6.06 -37.28
C ILE A 235 -5.89 4.58 -37.58
N LYS A 236 -6.02 4.17 -38.84
CA LYS A 236 -5.77 2.79 -39.30
C LYS A 236 -4.32 2.35 -39.06
N THR A 237 -3.37 3.21 -39.38
CA THR A 237 -1.93 2.94 -39.14
C THR A 237 -1.62 2.82 -37.66
N ALA A 238 -2.11 3.76 -36.84
CA ALA A 238 -1.93 3.71 -35.40
C ALA A 238 -2.59 2.47 -34.76
N SER A 239 -3.76 2.05 -35.27
CA SER A 239 -4.44 0.81 -34.86
C SER A 239 -3.62 -0.44 -35.15
N LYS A 240 -2.99 -0.54 -36.33
CA LYS A 240 -2.08 -1.66 -36.65
C LYS A 240 -0.87 -1.70 -35.69
N ASN A 241 -0.24 -0.55 -35.45
CA ASN A 241 0.90 -0.45 -34.54
C ASN A 241 0.52 -0.79 -33.08
N LEU A 242 -0.70 -0.44 -32.67
CA LEU A 242 -1.22 -0.79 -31.35
C LEU A 242 -1.25 -2.31 -31.13
N ILE A 243 -1.64 -3.10 -32.15
CA ILE A 243 -1.61 -4.57 -32.10
C ILE A 243 -0.19 -5.08 -31.91
N LEU A 244 0.75 -4.56 -32.70
CA LEU A 244 2.15 -4.96 -32.64
C LEU A 244 2.73 -4.69 -31.25
N PHE A 245 2.54 -3.49 -30.70
CA PHE A 245 3.03 -3.15 -29.36
C PHE A 245 2.31 -3.88 -28.25
N LYS A 246 1.02 -4.21 -28.42
CA LYS A 246 0.26 -5.06 -27.50
C LYS A 246 0.85 -6.47 -27.44
N THR A 247 1.20 -7.06 -28.59
CA THR A 247 1.86 -8.37 -28.65
C THR A 247 3.27 -8.33 -28.05
N GLU A 248 4.05 -7.28 -28.33
CA GLU A 248 5.36 -7.09 -27.69
C GLU A 248 5.25 -7.01 -26.16
N PHE A 249 4.26 -6.26 -25.66
CA PHE A 249 4.00 -6.14 -24.23
C PHE A 249 3.62 -7.49 -23.62
N ASP A 250 2.67 -8.21 -24.21
CA ASP A 250 2.21 -9.52 -23.74
C ASP A 250 3.36 -10.55 -23.63
N ASN A 251 4.22 -10.57 -24.65
CA ASN A 251 5.39 -11.45 -24.69
C ASN A 251 6.42 -11.10 -23.60
N LYS A 252 6.71 -9.81 -23.39
CA LYS A 252 7.63 -9.36 -22.34
C LYS A 252 7.14 -9.66 -20.94
N THR A 253 5.83 -9.87 -20.78
CA THR A 253 5.17 -10.03 -19.47
C THR A 253 4.44 -11.37 -19.38
N LYS A 254 4.90 -12.39 -20.11
CA LYS A 254 4.18 -13.67 -20.31
C LYS A 254 3.73 -14.34 -19.01
N ASN A 255 4.56 -14.29 -17.96
CA ASN A 255 4.33 -14.98 -16.68
C ASN A 255 3.94 -14.04 -15.53
N GLN A 256 3.46 -12.83 -15.85
CA GLN A 256 3.14 -11.80 -14.86
C GLN A 256 1.66 -11.42 -14.95
N GLU A 257 0.89 -11.67 -13.90
CA GLU A 257 -0.51 -11.25 -13.82
C GLU A 257 -0.64 -9.75 -13.49
N GLU A 258 0.21 -9.27 -12.58
CA GLU A 258 0.29 -7.87 -12.18
C GLU A 258 1.63 -7.31 -12.63
N ILE A 259 1.59 -6.18 -13.34
CA ILE A 259 2.79 -5.54 -13.91
C ILE A 259 2.87 -4.13 -13.36
N TRP A 260 4.00 -3.76 -12.78
CA TRP A 260 4.24 -2.39 -12.35
C TRP A 260 4.77 -1.54 -13.51
N THR A 261 4.17 -0.36 -13.68
CA THR A 261 4.45 0.60 -14.75
C THR A 261 4.80 1.96 -14.15
N GLY A 262 5.57 2.78 -14.86
CA GLY A 262 6.05 4.09 -14.41
C GLY A 262 7.45 4.35 -14.96
N GLU A 263 7.97 5.57 -14.79
CA GLU A 263 9.35 5.86 -15.21
C GLU A 263 10.33 4.95 -14.47
N ASN A 264 11.40 4.49 -15.12
CA ASN A 264 12.37 3.53 -14.54
C ASN A 264 11.83 2.09 -14.29
N THR A 265 10.66 1.71 -14.82
CA THR A 265 10.24 0.30 -14.84
C THR A 265 10.60 -0.43 -16.15
N LYS A 266 10.79 -1.75 -16.07
CA LYS A 266 11.07 -2.64 -17.22
C LYS A 266 9.99 -2.57 -18.31
N SER A 267 8.74 -2.33 -17.92
CA SER A 267 7.56 -2.28 -18.80
C SER A 267 7.29 -0.90 -19.40
N ASN A 268 7.90 0.16 -18.87
CA ASN A 268 7.58 1.55 -19.19
C ASN A 268 7.61 1.86 -20.70
N VAL A 269 8.67 1.43 -21.38
CA VAL A 269 8.84 1.69 -22.82
C VAL A 269 7.71 1.06 -23.63
N ALA A 270 7.31 -0.17 -23.31
CA ALA A 270 6.23 -0.86 -24.01
C ALA A 270 4.87 -0.16 -23.77
N VAL A 271 4.62 0.26 -22.53
CA VAL A 271 3.39 0.99 -22.18
C VAL A 271 3.34 2.37 -22.84
N LYS A 272 4.44 3.13 -22.85
CA LYS A 272 4.53 4.43 -23.53
C LYS A 272 4.29 4.29 -25.05
N LYS A 273 4.82 3.24 -25.69
CA LYS A 273 4.54 2.96 -27.12
C LYS A 273 3.05 2.75 -27.39
N ILE A 274 2.37 1.98 -26.54
CA ILE A 274 0.92 1.75 -26.60
C ILE A 274 0.15 3.06 -26.42
N GLN A 275 0.44 3.80 -25.34
CA GLN A 275 -0.19 5.09 -25.03
C GLN A 275 -0.02 6.10 -26.16
N ASN A 276 1.16 6.16 -26.77
CA ASN A 276 1.42 7.03 -27.92
C ASN A 276 0.50 6.72 -29.10
N GLN A 277 0.27 5.44 -29.43
CA GLN A 277 -0.68 5.11 -30.51
C GLN A 277 -2.13 5.44 -30.14
N ILE A 278 -2.53 5.19 -28.88
CA ILE A 278 -3.86 5.58 -28.38
C ILE A 278 -4.07 7.10 -28.52
N ASN A 279 -3.08 7.90 -28.15
CA ASN A 279 -3.15 9.36 -28.27
C ASN A 279 -3.25 9.81 -29.73
N ARG A 280 -2.47 9.20 -30.64
CA ARG A 280 -2.57 9.48 -32.09
C ARG A 280 -3.97 9.20 -32.64
N ILE A 281 -4.58 8.08 -32.23
CA ILE A 281 -5.96 7.74 -32.59
C ILE A 281 -6.93 8.81 -32.08
N LYS A 282 -6.86 9.15 -30.78
CA LYS A 282 -7.75 10.16 -30.17
C LYS A 282 -7.64 11.53 -30.86
N THR A 283 -6.42 11.99 -31.13
CA THR A 283 -6.20 13.28 -31.81
C THR A 283 -6.77 13.26 -33.22
N ALA A 284 -6.47 12.21 -34.00
CA ALA A 284 -6.98 12.09 -35.36
C ALA A 284 -8.52 11.96 -35.40
N GLN A 285 -9.14 11.27 -34.43
CA GLN A 285 -10.59 11.23 -34.28
C GLN A 285 -11.19 12.61 -34.01
N LYS A 286 -10.60 13.39 -33.10
CA LYS A 286 -11.04 14.77 -32.82
C LYS A 286 -10.97 15.65 -34.07
N GLU A 287 -9.86 15.60 -34.79
CA GLU A 287 -9.68 16.34 -36.04
C GLU A 287 -10.67 15.89 -37.13
N PHE A 288 -10.91 14.58 -37.25
CA PHE A 288 -11.91 14.04 -38.16
C PHE A 288 -13.31 14.57 -37.83
N SER A 289 -13.70 14.61 -36.56
CA SER A 289 -14.99 15.16 -36.14
C SER A 289 -15.14 16.63 -36.50
N LEU A 290 -14.08 17.44 -36.39
CA LEU A 290 -14.10 18.85 -36.82
C LEU A 290 -14.31 18.97 -38.34
N LEU A 291 -13.69 18.09 -39.13
CA LEU A 291 -13.86 18.05 -40.57
C LEU A 291 -15.29 17.65 -40.97
N VAL A 292 -15.91 16.70 -40.27
CA VAL A 292 -17.33 16.36 -40.45
C VAL A 292 -18.20 17.60 -40.23
N SER A 293 -17.97 18.35 -39.14
CA SER A 293 -18.73 19.57 -38.86
C SER A 293 -18.57 20.62 -39.96
N ARG A 294 -17.35 20.82 -40.46
CA ARG A 294 -17.08 21.75 -41.57
C ARG A 294 -17.78 21.32 -42.85
N LEU A 295 -17.73 20.03 -43.19
CA LEU A 295 -18.41 19.48 -44.37
C LEU A 295 -19.92 19.71 -44.29
N ASN A 296 -20.52 19.52 -43.11
CA ASN A 296 -21.96 19.68 -42.88
C ASN A 296 -22.42 21.15 -42.90
N LEU A 297 -21.54 22.11 -42.57
CA LEU A 297 -21.86 23.53 -42.71
C LEU A 297 -21.99 23.90 -44.19
N LEU A 298 -21.08 23.39 -45.03
CA LEU A 298 -21.12 23.60 -46.49
C LEU A 298 -22.26 22.86 -47.20
N SER A 299 -23.02 22.03 -46.50
CA SER A 299 -24.25 21.39 -47.02
C SER A 299 -25.53 22.12 -46.62
N LYS A 300 -25.47 23.17 -45.79
CA LYS A 300 -26.64 24.01 -45.48
C LYS A 300 -26.92 25.10 -46.51
N ASP A 301 -25.99 25.30 -47.45
CA ASP A 301 -26.14 26.20 -48.60
C ASP A 301 -26.59 25.47 -49.88
N LEU A 302 -27.11 24.23 -49.72
CA LEU A 302 -27.84 23.44 -50.72
C LEU A 302 -29.33 23.49 -50.38
#